data_AF-A0A4S0V8F3-F1
#
_entry.id   AF-A0A4S0V8F3-F1
#
_cell.length_a   1.000
_cell.length_b   1.000
_cell.length_c   1.000
_cell.angle_alpha   90.00
_cell.angle_beta   90.00
_cell.angle_gamma   90.00
#
_symmetry.space_group_name_H-M   'P 1'
#
loop_
_entity.id
_entity.type
_entity.pdbx_description
1 polymer ?
#
loop_
_entity_poly.entity_id
_entity_poly.type
_entity_poly.pdbx_seq_one_letter_code
_entity_poly.pdbx_strand_id
1 'polypeptide(L)'
;STSALKLGDLGRNSTIGWSFGPTLSVPLFNAGQLQAAVDIARARRDQYFIAYKAAVLTAMEDVENTTVSLSQERIRNGKLASSAKSYGDAARLERTLYKAGETSLLDVLDAERSAYSADDAMLQSRVSIATDYIALNKALGGGWD
;
A
#
# COMPACT_ATOMS: atom_id res chain seq x y z
N SER A 1 -41.04 14.62 77.44
CA SER A 1 -41.50 13.22 77.51
C SER A 1 -40.85 12.42 76.40
N THR A 2 -39.95 11.54 76.79
CA THR A 2 -39.27 10.57 75.93
C THR A 2 -40.26 9.52 75.44
N SER A 3 -40.30 9.26 74.13
CA SER A 3 -40.80 7.99 73.59
C SER A 3 -39.71 7.39 72.72
N ALA A 4 -39.01 6.43 73.32
CA ALA A 4 -38.00 5.61 72.67
C ALA A 4 -38.65 4.72 71.60
N LEU A 5 -38.12 4.79 70.37
CA LEU A 5 -38.41 3.82 69.33
C LEU A 5 -37.78 2.48 69.76
N LYS A 6 -38.64 1.48 69.97
CA LYS A 6 -38.26 0.14 70.42
C LYS A 6 -37.33 -0.53 69.40
N LEU A 7 -36.27 -1.14 69.91
CA LEU A 7 -35.28 -1.97 69.19
C LEU A 7 -35.86 -3.26 68.56
N GLY A 8 -37.17 -3.35 68.34
CA GLY A 8 -37.89 -4.57 67.93
C GLY A 8 -38.37 -4.59 66.48
N ASP A 9 -38.17 -3.53 65.70
CA ASP A 9 -38.61 -3.47 64.29
C ASP A 9 -37.51 -3.91 63.30
N LEU A 10 -36.39 -4.43 63.82
CA LEU A 10 -35.27 -4.99 63.06
C LEU A 10 -35.54 -6.41 62.51
N GLY A 11 -36.79 -6.90 62.52
CA GLY A 11 -37.09 -8.32 62.30
C GLY A 11 -38.03 -8.69 61.14
N ARG A 12 -38.68 -7.74 60.44
CA ARG A 12 -39.78 -8.08 59.49
C ARG A 12 -39.65 -7.63 58.04
N ASN A 13 -38.45 -7.30 57.57
CA ASN A 13 -38.24 -7.19 56.12
C ASN A 13 -36.85 -7.62 55.65
N SER A 14 -36.20 -8.56 56.34
CA SER A 14 -34.92 -9.11 55.91
C SER A 14 -35.15 -10.15 54.79
N THR A 15 -35.49 -9.67 53.60
CA THR A 15 -35.42 -10.45 52.37
C THR A 15 -34.01 -10.29 51.78
N ILE A 16 -32.98 -10.64 52.56
CA ILE A 16 -31.61 -10.75 52.04
C ILE A 16 -31.35 -12.24 51.79
N GLY A 17 -31.78 -12.70 50.61
CA GLY A 17 -31.39 -13.99 50.07
C GLY A 17 -30.19 -13.81 49.15
N TRP A 18 -29.02 -14.30 49.54
CA TRP A 18 -27.88 -14.43 48.64
C TRP A 18 -27.80 -15.89 48.18
N SER A 19 -27.55 -16.11 46.89
CA SER A 19 -27.22 -17.43 46.36
C SER A 19 -25.83 -17.36 45.73
N PHE A 20 -25.01 -18.35 46.07
CA PHE A 20 -23.68 -18.54 45.51
C PHE A 20 -23.53 -20.01 45.15
N GLY A 21 -23.33 -20.30 43.88
CA GLY A 21 -23.14 -21.66 43.37
C GLY A 21 -22.95 -21.65 41.86
N PRO A 22 -22.15 -22.57 41.29
CA PRO A 22 -21.95 -22.65 39.86
C PRO A 22 -23.23 -23.11 39.15
N THR A 23 -23.53 -22.54 37.98
CA THR A 23 -24.59 -23.04 37.08
C THR A 23 -23.95 -23.84 35.95
N LEU A 24 -24.53 -25.00 35.63
CA LEU A 24 -24.10 -25.85 34.51
C LEU A 24 -25.28 -26.05 33.56
N SER A 25 -25.07 -25.75 32.28
CA SER A 25 -26.08 -25.95 31.22
C SER A 25 -25.46 -26.74 30.08
N VAL A 26 -26.04 -27.88 29.75
CA VAL A 26 -25.63 -28.74 28.64
C VAL A 26 -26.84 -28.98 27.74
N PRO A 27 -26.87 -28.42 26.51
CA PRO A 27 -27.98 -28.63 25.60
C PRO A 27 -27.93 -30.06 25.05
N LEU A 28 -28.88 -30.92 25.45
CA LEU A 28 -28.95 -32.32 25.01
C LEU A 28 -29.57 -32.48 23.62
N PHE A 29 -30.46 -31.57 23.21
CA PHE A 29 -31.10 -31.58 21.89
C PHE A 29 -31.30 -30.14 21.40
N ASN A 30 -30.72 -29.81 20.24
CA ASN A 30 -30.79 -28.47 19.64
C ASN A 30 -31.10 -28.52 18.13
N ALA A 31 -31.64 -29.63 17.64
CA ALA A 31 -31.98 -29.86 16.24
C ALA A 31 -30.85 -29.52 15.22
N GLY A 32 -29.58 -29.61 15.64
CA GLY A 32 -28.42 -29.30 14.80
C GLY A 32 -27.98 -27.83 14.80
N GLN A 33 -28.62 -26.95 15.59
CA GLN A 33 -28.26 -25.53 15.66
C GLN A 33 -26.81 -25.28 16.09
N LEU A 34 -26.29 -26.05 17.07
CA LEU A 34 -24.88 -25.95 17.47
C LEU A 34 -23.95 -26.38 16.34
N GLN A 35 -24.31 -27.44 15.61
CA GLN A 35 -23.52 -27.92 14.49
C GLN A 35 -23.47 -26.86 13.38
N ALA A 36 -24.62 -26.28 13.02
CA ALA A 36 -24.70 -25.19 12.06
C ALA A 36 -23.90 -23.94 12.51
N ALA A 37 -23.93 -23.59 13.80
CA ALA A 37 -23.12 -22.49 14.33
C ALA A 37 -21.61 -22.76 14.23
N VAL A 38 -21.18 -24.01 14.49
CA VAL A 38 -19.79 -24.45 14.29
C VAL A 38 -19.42 -24.39 12.82
N ASP A 39 -20.29 -24.83 11.92
CA ASP A 39 -20.03 -24.82 10.49
C ASP A 39 -19.95 -23.39 9.93
N ILE A 40 -20.78 -22.45 10.40
CA ILE A 40 -20.66 -21.02 10.10
C ILE A 40 -19.33 -20.47 10.60
N ALA A 41 -18.93 -20.80 11.84
CA ALA A 41 -17.66 -20.34 12.40
C ALA A 41 -16.47 -20.88 11.60
N ARG A 42 -16.51 -22.15 11.16
CA ARG A 42 -15.51 -22.75 10.28
C ARG A 42 -15.46 -22.06 8.92
N ALA A 43 -16.61 -21.83 8.28
CA ALA A 43 -16.68 -21.14 7.00
C ALA A 43 -16.09 -19.71 7.09
N ARG A 44 -16.38 -18.97 8.17
CA ARG A 44 -15.80 -17.64 8.41
C ARG A 44 -14.28 -17.70 8.58
N ARG A 45 -13.78 -18.67 9.36
CA ARG A 45 -12.33 -18.89 9.51
C ARG A 45 -11.68 -19.14 8.15
N ASP A 46 -12.26 -20.00 7.34
CA ASP A 46 -11.72 -20.35 6.03
C ASP A 46 -11.75 -19.14 5.07
N GLN A 47 -12.80 -18.32 5.13
CA GLN A 47 -12.88 -17.04 4.42
C GLN A 47 -11.73 -16.09 4.81
N TYR A 48 -11.48 -15.89 6.10
CA TYR A 48 -10.38 -15.03 6.56
C TYR A 48 -9.02 -15.60 6.16
N PHE A 49 -8.84 -16.92 6.20
CA PHE A 49 -7.61 -17.56 5.78
C PHE A 49 -7.33 -17.38 4.27
N ILE A 50 -8.37 -17.49 3.44
CA ILE A 50 -8.27 -17.19 2.00
C ILE A 50 -7.96 -15.72 1.77
N ALA A 51 -8.64 -14.81 2.47
CA ALA A 51 -8.38 -13.37 2.36
C ALA A 51 -6.94 -13.01 2.76
N TYR A 52 -6.41 -13.64 3.81
CA TYR A 52 -5.01 -13.50 4.22
C TYR A 52 -4.06 -13.98 3.12
N LYS A 53 -4.28 -15.17 2.56
CA LYS A 53 -3.47 -15.68 1.45
C LYS A 53 -3.48 -14.75 0.25
N ALA A 54 -4.66 -14.24 -0.12
CA ALA A 54 -4.80 -13.29 -1.22
C ALA A 54 -4.00 -12.01 -0.95
N ALA A 55 -4.11 -11.44 0.26
CA ALA A 55 -3.35 -10.25 0.64
C ALA A 55 -1.82 -10.46 0.56
N VAL A 56 -1.33 -11.62 0.99
CA VAL A 56 0.10 -11.96 0.89
C VAL A 56 0.54 -12.10 -0.57
N LEU A 57 -0.25 -12.79 -1.41
CA LEU A 57 0.07 -12.96 -2.83
C LEU A 57 0.06 -11.62 -3.57
N THR A 58 -0.92 -10.75 -3.31
CA THR A 58 -0.98 -9.40 -3.88
C THR A 58 0.22 -8.57 -3.45
N ALA A 59 0.63 -8.64 -2.18
CA ALA A 59 1.82 -7.93 -1.72
C ALA A 59 3.10 -8.42 -2.41
N MET A 60 3.24 -9.73 -2.64
CA MET A 60 4.38 -10.29 -3.39
C MET A 60 4.39 -9.81 -4.84
N GLU A 61 3.22 -9.83 -5.50
CA GLU A 61 3.05 -9.34 -6.87
C GLU A 61 3.39 -7.85 -6.98
N ASP A 62 2.94 -7.01 -6.04
CA ASP A 62 3.26 -5.59 -6.01
C ASP A 62 4.78 -5.32 -5.88
N VAL A 63 5.48 -6.08 -5.03
CA VAL A 63 6.95 -5.98 -4.88
C VAL A 63 7.68 -6.42 -6.14
N GLU A 64 7.24 -7.51 -6.77
CA GLU A 64 7.84 -7.99 -8.02
C GLU A 64 7.64 -6.98 -9.15
N ASN A 65 6.41 -6.51 -9.35
CA ASN A 65 6.07 -5.52 -10.36
C ASN A 65 6.87 -4.23 -10.20
N THR A 66 6.95 -3.68 -8.98
CA THR A 66 7.71 -2.44 -8.72
C THR A 66 9.21 -2.61 -8.88
N THR A 67 9.76 -3.78 -8.51
CA THR A 67 11.18 -4.09 -8.71
C THR A 67 11.53 -4.16 -10.20
N VAL A 68 10.70 -4.85 -10.98
CA VAL A 68 10.89 -4.96 -12.44
C VAL A 68 10.77 -3.59 -13.10
N SER A 69 9.74 -2.80 -12.78
CA SER A 69 9.55 -1.45 -13.31
C SER A 69 10.77 -0.57 -13.03
N LEU A 70 11.25 -0.51 -11.78
CA LEU A 70 12.42 0.27 -11.41
C LEU A 70 13.68 -0.17 -12.17
N SER A 71 13.89 -1.48 -12.31
CA SER A 71 15.04 -2.03 -13.03
C SER A 71 15.00 -1.66 -14.51
N GLN A 72 13.84 -1.83 -15.16
CA GLN A 72 13.67 -1.52 -16.58
C GLN A 72 13.78 -0.01 -16.84
N GLU A 73 13.25 0.83 -15.95
CA GLU A 73 13.31 2.27 -16.12
C GLU A 73 14.75 2.79 -15.97
N ARG A 74 15.58 2.19 -15.10
CA ARG A 74 17.02 2.49 -15.04
C ARG A 74 17.74 2.16 -16.35
N ILE A 75 17.42 1.02 -16.97
CA ILE A 75 17.98 0.63 -18.28
C ILE A 75 17.53 1.64 -19.35
N ARG A 76 16.24 1.99 -19.36
CA ARG A 76 15.67 3.00 -20.27
C ARG A 76 16.36 4.35 -20.11
N ASN A 77 16.59 4.78 -18.87
CA ASN A 77 17.29 6.04 -18.58
C ASN A 77 18.70 6.07 -19.16
N GLY A 78 19.46 4.97 -19.03
CA GLY A 78 20.80 4.86 -19.62
C GLY A 78 20.78 5.01 -21.15
N LYS A 79 19.79 4.41 -21.83
CA LYS A 79 19.61 4.57 -23.29
C LYS A 79 19.25 6.01 -23.66
N LEU A 80 18.35 6.63 -22.90
CA LEU A 80 17.95 8.02 -23.12
C LEU A 80 19.11 9.00 -22.87
N ALA A 81 19.96 8.74 -21.87
CA ALA A 81 21.16 9.54 -21.62
C ALA A 81 22.15 9.46 -22.78
N SER A 82 22.33 8.27 -23.39
CA SER A 82 23.13 8.14 -24.61
C SER A 82 22.51 8.91 -25.77
N SER A 83 21.19 8.84 -25.93
CA SER A 83 20.47 9.57 -26.99
C SER A 83 20.60 11.09 -26.81
N ALA A 84 20.36 11.60 -25.61
CA ALA A 84 20.49 13.01 -25.26
C ALA A 84 21.91 13.53 -25.57
N LYS A 85 22.95 12.76 -25.23
CA LYS A 85 24.32 13.08 -25.60
C LYS A 85 24.49 13.18 -27.12
N SER A 86 24.05 12.17 -27.88
CA SER A 86 24.18 12.18 -29.34
C SER A 86 23.47 13.36 -30.01
N TYR A 87 22.25 13.70 -29.59
CA TYR A 87 21.55 14.88 -30.12
C TYR A 87 22.21 16.19 -29.69
N GLY A 88 22.72 16.27 -28.46
CA GLY A 88 23.49 17.43 -28.01
C GLY A 88 24.79 17.63 -28.80
N ASP A 89 25.45 16.54 -29.20
CA ASP A 89 26.64 16.56 -30.06
C ASP A 89 26.27 17.06 -31.47
N ALA A 90 25.15 16.57 -32.03
CA ALA A 90 24.64 17.01 -33.33
C ALA A 90 24.28 18.50 -33.34
N ALA A 91 23.59 19.01 -32.31
CA ALA A 91 23.27 20.43 -32.20
C ALA A 91 24.53 21.32 -32.14
N ARG A 92 25.59 20.87 -31.46
CA ARG A 92 26.88 21.59 -31.44
C ARG A 92 27.58 21.56 -32.79
N LEU A 93 27.47 20.45 -33.53
CA LEU A 93 28.01 20.34 -34.89
C LEU A 93 27.29 21.30 -35.84
N GLU A 94 25.96 21.30 -35.88
CA GLU A 94 25.18 22.22 -36.71
C GLU A 94 25.49 23.68 -36.38
N ARG A 95 25.62 24.02 -35.08
CA ARG A 95 26.03 25.36 -34.66
C ARG A 95 27.42 25.75 -35.18
N THR A 96 28.33 24.78 -35.33
CA THR A 96 29.67 25.00 -35.86
C THR A 96 29.62 25.20 -37.38
N LEU A 97 28.88 24.36 -38.10
CA LEU A 97 28.66 24.48 -39.54
C LEU A 97 27.99 25.81 -39.90
N TYR A 98 27.03 26.26 -39.09
CA TYR A 98 26.35 27.53 -39.33
C TYR A 98 27.29 28.72 -39.20
N LYS A 99 28.18 28.70 -38.20
CA LYS A 99 29.23 29.72 -38.04
C LYS A 99 30.24 29.71 -39.18
N ALA A 100 30.46 28.54 -39.79
CA ALA A 100 31.30 28.40 -40.98
C ALA A 100 30.58 28.78 -42.29
N GLY A 101 29.25 28.97 -42.26
CA GLY A 101 28.44 29.27 -43.44
C GLY A 101 28.01 28.05 -44.25
N GLU A 102 28.17 26.83 -43.71
CA GLU A 102 27.96 25.55 -44.40
C GLU A 102 26.52 25.00 -44.24
N THR A 103 25.74 25.52 -43.29
CA THR A 103 24.36 25.08 -43.00
C THR A 103 23.46 26.30 -42.72
N SER A 104 22.14 26.12 -42.75
CA SER A 104 21.20 27.21 -42.49
C SER A 104 20.90 27.38 -40.99
N LEU A 105 20.36 28.53 -40.59
CA LEU A 105 19.88 28.72 -39.22
C LEU A 105 18.73 27.74 -38.87
N LEU A 106 17.94 27.32 -39.85
CA LEU A 106 16.84 26.39 -39.64
C LEU A 106 17.35 25.00 -39.22
N ASP A 107 18.45 24.53 -39.82
CA ASP A 107 19.07 23.25 -39.48
C ASP A 107 19.58 23.24 -38.03
N VAL A 108 20.15 24.37 -37.58
CA VAL A 108 20.56 24.53 -36.19
C VAL A 108 19.36 24.47 -35.24
N LEU A 109 18.28 25.17 -35.56
CA LEU A 109 17.08 25.20 -34.72
C LEU A 109 16.41 23.81 -34.65
N ASP A 110 16.41 23.05 -35.74
CA ASP A 110 15.87 21.70 -35.76
C ASP A 110 16.72 20.72 -34.93
N ALA A 111 18.06 20.82 -35.02
CA ALA A 111 18.97 20.04 -34.20
C ALA A 111 18.84 20.38 -32.71
N GLU A 112 18.73 21.67 -32.36
CA GLU A 112 18.49 22.12 -30.98
C GLU A 112 17.14 21.65 -30.45
N ARG A 113 16.08 21.72 -31.26
CA ARG A 113 14.77 21.18 -30.90
C ARG A 113 14.83 19.69 -30.60
N SER A 114 15.54 18.93 -31.44
CA SER A 114 15.73 17.49 -31.25
C SER A 114 16.54 17.17 -29.99
N ALA A 115 17.59 17.96 -29.70
CA ALA A 115 18.37 17.84 -28.47
C ALA A 115 17.51 18.10 -27.23
N TYR A 116 16.71 19.17 -27.22
CA TYR A 116 15.81 19.45 -26.10
C TYR A 116 14.77 18.37 -25.90
N SER A 117 14.20 17.82 -26.97
CA SER A 117 13.25 16.70 -26.86
C SER A 117 13.91 15.44 -26.27
N ALA A 118 15.18 15.18 -26.59
CA ALA A 118 15.91 14.03 -26.05
C ALA A 118 16.27 14.23 -24.57
N ASP A 119 16.68 15.44 -24.19
CA ASP A 119 16.93 15.81 -22.79
C ASP A 119 15.66 15.71 -21.94
N ASP A 120 14.53 16.22 -22.43
CA ASP A 120 13.25 16.12 -21.73
C ASP A 120 12.83 14.66 -21.51
N ALA A 121 12.95 13.81 -22.53
CA ALA A 121 12.66 12.38 -22.38
C ALA A 121 13.55 11.71 -21.32
N MET A 122 14.85 12.05 -21.27
CA MET A 122 15.76 11.56 -20.23
C MET A 122 15.35 12.05 -18.83
N LEU A 123 14.96 13.33 -18.69
CA LEU A 123 14.53 13.90 -17.42
C LEU A 123 13.21 13.28 -16.93
N GLN A 124 12.24 13.10 -17.81
CA GLN A 124 11.00 12.38 -17.50
C GLN A 124 11.28 10.95 -17.02
N SER A 125 12.22 10.26 -17.67
CA SER A 125 12.67 8.93 -17.22
C SER A 125 13.28 8.97 -15.80
N ARG A 126 14.04 10.00 -15.44
CA ARG A 126 14.55 10.15 -14.06
C ARG A 126 13.43 10.34 -13.04
N VAL A 127 12.38 11.08 -13.40
CA VAL A 127 11.18 11.23 -12.57
C VAL A 127 10.47 9.88 -12.40
N SER A 128 10.38 9.08 -13.46
CA SER A 128 9.84 7.71 -13.40
C SER A 128 10.65 6.83 -12.46
N ILE A 129 11.98 6.83 -12.52
CA ILE A 129 12.84 6.09 -11.57
C ILE A 129 12.53 6.47 -10.12
N ALA A 130 12.38 7.77 -9.83
CA ALA A 130 12.08 8.24 -8.48
C ALA A 130 10.69 7.76 -8.03
N THR A 131 9.70 7.79 -8.92
CA THR A 131 8.34 7.31 -8.66
C THR A 131 8.33 5.80 -8.41
N ASP A 132 9.03 5.02 -9.23
CA ASP A 132 9.16 3.57 -9.09
C ASP A 132 9.86 3.18 -7.80
N TYR A 133 10.88 3.95 -7.41
CA TYR A 133 11.57 3.76 -6.13
C TYR A 133 10.63 4.00 -4.94
N ILE A 134 9.81 5.05 -4.99
CA ILE A 134 8.78 5.31 -3.96
C ILE A 134 7.75 4.17 -3.94
N ALA A 135 7.30 3.70 -5.10
CA ALA A 135 6.36 2.59 -5.21
C ALA A 135 6.91 1.30 -4.61
N LEU A 136 8.18 0.97 -4.87
CA LEU A 136 8.87 -0.18 -4.26
C LEU A 136 8.93 -0.06 -2.73
N ASN A 137 9.31 1.11 -2.20
CA ASN A 137 9.33 1.33 -0.75
C ASN A 137 7.94 1.15 -0.13
N LYS A 138 6.88 1.60 -0.81
CA LYS A 138 5.49 1.40 -0.37
C LYS A 138 5.10 -0.08 -0.39
N ALA A 139 5.44 -0.82 -1.44
CA ALA A 139 5.16 -2.26 -1.56
C ALA A 139 5.88 -3.08 -0.48
N LEU A 140 7.08 -2.66 -0.07
CA LEU A 140 7.86 -3.28 1.00
C LEU A 140 7.38 -2.95 2.43
N GLY A 141 6.32 -2.15 2.59
CA GLY A 141 5.74 -1.83 3.90
C GLY A 141 5.95 -0.40 4.38
N GLY A 142 6.53 0.48 3.56
CA GLY A 142 6.46 1.94 3.75
C GLY A 142 7.20 2.49 4.97
N GLY A 143 8.17 1.76 5.54
CA GLY A 143 9.04 2.25 6.63
C GLY A 143 8.31 2.59 7.93
N TRP A 144 7.12 2.03 8.17
CA TRP A 144 6.40 2.21 9.43
C TRP A 144 7.02 1.38 10.55
N ASP A 145 7.98 2.00 11.23
CA ASP A 145 8.35 1.84 12.65
C ASP A 145 8.86 3.19 13.18
#